data_AF-A0A813IY04-F1
#
_entry.id   AF-A0A813IY04-F1
#
_cell.length_a   1.000
_cell.length_b   1.000
_cell.length_c   1.000
_cell.angle_alpha   90.00
_cell.angle_beta   90.00
_cell.angle_gamma   90.00
#
_symmetry.space_group_name_H-M   'P 1'
#
loop_
_entity.id
_entity.type
_entity.pdbx_description
1 polymer ?
#
loop_
_entity_poly.entity_id
_entity_poly.type
_entity_poly.pdbx_seq_one_letter_code
_entity_poly.pdbx_strand_id
1 'polypeptide(L)'
;MQCLTGLMGDLYMRQLTAQRWLQLHGTPPEEAAAWVGSIFATMLEDSAHAGPATLATLVAEQTPGGLNEMVWRDQEADGVYEALGHSLEAVHHRISTGKVDPDLAPVAKR
;
A
#
# COMPACT_ATOMS: atom_id res chain seq x y z
N MET A 1 1.61 11.00 13.24
CA MET A 1 0.15 10.94 12.93
C MET A 1 -0.20 11.66 11.64
N GLN A 2 0.18 12.93 11.45
CA GLN A 2 -0.09 13.67 10.20
C GLN A 2 0.56 13.06 8.95
N CYS A 3 1.68 12.34 9.07
CA CYS A 3 2.32 11.64 7.94
C CYS A 3 1.44 10.58 7.27
N LEU A 4 0.48 9.98 8.00
CA LEU A 4 -0.42 8.96 7.44
C LEU A 4 -1.41 9.54 6.41
N THR A 5 -1.70 10.85 6.44
CA THR A 5 -2.54 11.46 5.40
C THR A 5 -1.86 11.49 4.03
N GLY A 6 -0.53 11.37 3.99
CA GLY A 6 0.25 11.20 2.77
C GLY A 6 0.04 9.84 2.08
N LEU A 7 -0.50 8.83 2.79
CA LEU A 7 -0.74 7.49 2.23
C LEU A 7 -1.87 7.45 1.21
N MET A 8 -2.68 8.51 1.09
CA MET A 8 -3.68 8.62 0.03
C MET A 8 -3.06 8.42 -1.36
N GLY A 9 -1.89 9.03 -1.60
CA GLY A 9 -1.18 8.87 -2.86
C GLY A 9 -0.66 7.44 -3.10
N ASP A 10 -0.12 6.79 -2.06
CA ASP A 10 0.33 5.39 -2.13
C ASP A 10 -0.84 4.45 -2.43
N LEU A 11 -1.97 4.62 -1.73
CA LEU A 11 -3.17 3.83 -1.93
C LEU A 11 -3.69 3.93 -3.37
N TYR A 12 -3.76 5.14 -3.93
CA TYR A 12 -4.19 5.33 -5.31
C TYR A 12 -3.19 4.77 -6.32
N MET A 13 -1.89 4.83 -6.04
CA MET A 13 -0.87 4.21 -6.91
C MET A 13 -0.95 2.68 -6.91
N ARG A 14 -1.27 2.05 -5.78
CA ARG A 14 -1.53 0.60 -5.71
C ARG A 14 -2.75 0.22 -6.55
N GLN A 15 -3.84 0.96 -6.42
CA GLN A 15 -5.04 0.76 -7.24
C GLN A 15 -4.74 0.95 -8.74
N LEU A 16 -4.05 2.03 -9.11
CA LEU A 16 -3.68 2.30 -10.50
C LEU A 16 -2.79 1.19 -11.07
N THR A 17 -1.87 0.65 -10.28
CA THR A 17 -1.02 -0.48 -10.67
C THR A 17 -1.85 -1.73 -10.98
N ALA A 18 -2.80 -2.08 -10.11
CA ALA A 18 -3.72 -3.19 -10.33
C ALA A 18 -4.63 -2.97 -11.56
N GLN A 19 -5.16 -1.75 -11.73
CA GLN A 19 -5.97 -1.38 -12.89
C GLN A 19 -5.19 -1.55 -14.19
N ARG A 20 -3.94 -1.07 -14.25
CA ARG A 20 -3.07 -1.22 -15.42
C ARG A 20 -2.76 -2.69 -15.72
N TRP A 21 -2.59 -3.51 -14.68
CA TRP A 21 -2.42 -4.95 -14.86
C TRP A 21 -3.66 -5.58 -15.51
N LEU A 22 -4.88 -5.26 -15.05
CA LEU A 22 -6.11 -5.76 -15.69
C LEU A 22 -6.24 -5.31 -17.15
N GLN A 23 -5.92 -4.05 -17.44
CA GLN A 23 -5.94 -3.51 -18.80
C GLN A 23 -4.96 -4.23 -19.73
N LEU A 24 -3.75 -4.53 -19.23
CA LEU A 24 -2.76 -5.32 -19.98
C LEU A 24 -3.27 -6.72 -20.32
N HIS A 25 -4.18 -7.27 -19.50
CA HIS A 25 -4.79 -8.58 -19.68
C HIS A 25 -6.17 -8.52 -20.35
N GLY A 26 -6.51 -7.39 -20.99
CA GLY A 26 -7.67 -7.26 -21.87
C GLY A 26 -8.95 -6.72 -21.22
N THR A 27 -8.92 -6.31 -19.96
CA THR A 27 -10.08 -5.65 -19.32
C THR A 27 -10.22 -4.21 -19.82
N PRO A 28 -11.42 -3.76 -20.25
CA PRO A 28 -11.65 -2.38 -20.65
C PRO A 28 -11.32 -1.37 -19.53
N PRO A 29 -10.86 -0.15 -19.86
CA PRO A 29 -10.40 0.80 -18.84
C PRO A 29 -11.43 1.16 -17.77
N GLU A 30 -12.69 1.37 -18.15
CA GLU A 30 -13.77 1.73 -17.22
C GLU A 30 -14.13 0.55 -16.31
N GLU A 31 -14.21 -0.67 -16.85
CA GLU A 31 -14.46 -1.89 -16.09
C GLU A 31 -13.33 -2.18 -15.10
N ALA A 32 -12.07 -2.02 -15.53
CA ALA A 32 -10.91 -2.22 -14.67
C ALA A 32 -10.91 -1.23 -13.49
N ALA A 33 -11.20 0.05 -13.75
CA ALA A 33 -11.25 1.07 -12.71
C ALA A 33 -12.38 0.79 -11.69
N ALA A 34 -13.58 0.47 -12.18
CA ALA A 34 -14.72 0.14 -11.34
C ALA A 34 -14.47 -1.11 -10.49
N TRP A 35 -13.89 -2.15 -11.09
CA TRP A 35 -13.54 -3.40 -10.42
C TRP A 35 -12.52 -3.19 -9.31
N VAL A 36 -11.36 -2.57 -9.63
CA VAL A 36 -10.31 -2.33 -8.64
C VAL A 36 -10.81 -1.46 -7.49
N GLY A 37 -11.53 -0.38 -7.78
CA GLY A 37 -12.08 0.50 -6.75
C GLY A 37 -13.00 -0.24 -5.80
N SER A 38 -13.87 -1.12 -6.34
CA SER A 38 -14.81 -1.91 -5.53
C SER A 38 -14.07 -2.93 -4.65
N ILE A 39 -13.07 -3.64 -5.19
CA ILE A 39 -12.26 -4.61 -4.44
C ILE A 39 -11.53 -3.95 -3.27
N PHE A 40 -10.85 -2.82 -3.51
CA PHE A 40 -10.16 -2.09 -2.44
C PHE A 40 -11.12 -1.56 -1.38
N ALA A 41 -12.29 -1.06 -1.77
CA ALA A 41 -13.30 -0.62 -0.82
C ALA A 41 -13.75 -1.76 0.10
N THR A 42 -14.02 -2.95 -0.45
CA THR A 42 -14.38 -4.14 0.35
C THR A 42 -13.27 -4.54 1.31
N MET A 43 -12.02 -4.60 0.86
CA MET A 43 -10.88 -4.96 1.74
C MET A 43 -10.68 -3.95 2.88
N LEU A 44 -10.87 -2.66 2.59
CA LEU A 44 -10.72 -1.61 3.59
C LEU A 44 -11.83 -1.64 4.64
N GLU A 45 -13.04 -2.08 4.29
CA GLU A 45 -14.16 -2.23 5.22
C GLU A 45 -13.83 -3.19 6.38
N ASP A 46 -13.18 -4.32 6.07
CA ASP A 46 -12.74 -5.28 7.09
C ASP A 46 -11.73 -4.64 8.07
N SER A 47 -10.79 -3.84 7.54
CA SER A 47 -9.79 -3.14 8.35
C SER A 47 -10.36 -1.96 9.14
N ALA A 48 -11.46 -1.36 8.69
CA ALA A 48 -12.14 -0.26 9.37
C ALA A 48 -12.81 -0.70 10.70
N HIS A 49 -13.12 -1.99 10.81
CA HIS A 49 -13.72 -2.60 11.99
C HIS A 49 -12.71 -3.41 12.83
N ALA A 50 -11.40 -3.26 12.57
CA ALA A 50 -10.38 -4.00 13.29
C ALA A 50 -10.44 -3.71 14.81
N GLY A 51 -10.61 -4.78 15.60
CA GLY A 51 -10.67 -4.72 17.06
C GLY A 51 -9.29 -4.61 17.73
N PRO A 52 -9.20 -4.87 19.05
CA PRO A 52 -7.93 -4.89 19.80
C PRO A 52 -6.91 -5.92 19.25
N ALA A 53 -7.40 -6.94 18.56
CA ALA A 53 -6.61 -7.82 17.72
C ALA A 53 -6.31 -7.07 16.40
N THR A 54 -5.13 -6.45 16.36
CA THR A 54 -4.63 -5.51 15.35
C THR A 54 -4.69 -5.99 13.89
N LEU A 55 -4.31 -5.12 12.92
CA LEU A 55 -4.08 -5.48 11.51
C LEU A 55 -3.20 -6.73 11.30
N ALA A 56 -2.34 -7.08 12.27
CA ALA A 56 -1.54 -8.30 12.22
C ALA A 56 -2.40 -9.57 12.18
N THR A 57 -3.57 -9.56 12.83
CA THR A 57 -4.51 -10.69 12.77
C THR A 57 -5.10 -10.83 11.37
N LEU A 58 -5.50 -9.73 10.72
CA LEU A 58 -5.98 -9.77 9.33
C LEU A 58 -4.92 -10.29 8.35
N VAL A 59 -3.63 -9.99 8.60
CA VAL A 59 -2.52 -10.55 7.81
C VAL A 59 -2.31 -12.03 8.13
N ALA A 60 -2.40 -12.44 9.40
CA ALA A 60 -2.20 -13.82 9.82
C ALA A 60 -3.35 -14.76 9.41
N GLU A 61 -4.57 -14.23 9.24
CA GLU A 61 -5.74 -14.96 8.75
C GLU A 61 -5.63 -15.34 7.27
N GLN A 62 -4.71 -14.73 6.52
CA GLN A 62 -4.46 -15.12 5.14
C GLN A 62 -3.99 -16.58 5.08
N THR A 63 -4.58 -17.37 4.17
CA THR A 63 -4.32 -18.81 4.08
C THR A 63 -2.82 -19.08 3.88
N PRO A 64 -2.17 -19.87 4.76
CA PRO A 64 -0.79 -20.29 4.55
C PRO A 64 -0.59 -21.04 3.22
N GLY A 65 0.36 -20.61 2.40
CA GLY A 65 0.59 -21.05 1.03
C GLY A 65 -0.42 -20.54 0.01
N GLY A 66 -1.36 -19.67 0.41
CA GLY A 66 -2.42 -19.14 -0.44
C GLY A 66 -2.03 -17.91 -1.25
N LEU A 67 -2.91 -17.52 -2.18
CA LEU A 67 -2.70 -16.38 -3.08
C LEU A 67 -2.43 -15.07 -2.33
N ASN A 68 -3.15 -14.84 -1.23
CA ASN A 68 -3.01 -13.62 -0.45
C ASN A 68 -1.66 -13.58 0.27
N GLU A 69 -1.14 -14.72 0.75
CA GLU A 69 0.20 -14.78 1.34
C GLU A 69 1.30 -14.54 0.32
N MET A 70 1.19 -15.17 -0.84
CA MET A 70 2.16 -15.04 -1.93
C MET A 70 2.42 -13.58 -2.29
N VAL A 71 1.36 -12.78 -2.52
CA VAL A 71 1.53 -11.39 -2.96
C VAL A 71 2.23 -10.53 -1.92
N TRP A 72 1.87 -10.63 -0.63
CA TRP A 72 2.52 -9.78 0.37
C TRP A 72 3.95 -10.24 0.68
N ARG A 73 4.25 -11.56 0.63
CA ARG A 73 5.63 -12.05 0.80
C ARG A 73 6.54 -11.63 -0.33
N ASP A 74 6.07 -11.67 -1.58
CA ASP A 74 6.86 -11.22 -2.72
C ASP A 74 7.15 -9.71 -2.59
N GLN A 75 6.15 -8.91 -2.20
CA GLN A 75 6.35 -7.48 -1.93
C GLN A 75 7.30 -7.20 -0.75
N GLU A 76 7.25 -8.04 0.30
CA GLU A 76 8.17 -7.95 1.42
C GLU A 76 9.61 -8.23 0.98
N ALA A 77 9.82 -9.31 0.21
CA ALA A 77 11.13 -9.66 -0.33
C ALA A 77 11.71 -8.58 -1.26
N ASP A 78 10.84 -7.88 -2.01
CA ASP A 78 11.20 -6.73 -2.85
C ASP A 78 11.43 -5.42 -2.05
N GLY A 79 11.30 -5.46 -0.72
CA GLY A 79 11.55 -4.33 0.17
C GLY A 79 10.48 -3.23 0.11
N VAL A 80 9.27 -3.55 -0.37
CA VAL A 80 8.19 -2.56 -0.56
C VAL A 80 7.76 -1.93 0.77
N TYR A 81 7.64 -2.72 1.83
CA TYR A 81 7.18 -2.22 3.14
C TYR A 81 8.26 -1.40 3.87
N GLU A 82 9.54 -1.73 3.69
CA GLU A 82 10.65 -0.90 4.17
C GLU A 82 10.68 0.45 3.46
N ALA A 83 10.49 0.46 2.14
CA ALA A 83 10.41 1.69 1.35
C ALA A 83 9.25 2.60 1.77
N LEU A 84 8.12 2.01 2.17
CA LEU A 84 7.00 2.75 2.76
C LEU A 84 7.40 3.40 4.09
N GLY A 85 8.09 2.66 4.96
CA GLY A 85 8.64 3.19 6.22
C GLY A 85 9.56 4.40 6.00
N HIS A 86 10.51 4.29 5.06
CA HIS A 86 11.39 5.40 4.67
C HIS A 86 10.61 6.62 4.15
N SER A 87 9.58 6.39 3.33
CA SER A 87 8.73 7.46 2.81
C SER A 87 7.98 8.19 3.95
N LEU A 88 7.49 7.45 4.95
CA LEU A 88 6.83 8.02 6.12
C LEU A 88 7.80 8.84 6.99
N GLU A 89 9.04 8.39 7.15
CA GLU A 89 10.08 9.16 7.87
C GLU A 89 10.42 10.47 7.14
N ALA A 90 10.56 10.43 5.81
CA ALA A 90 10.78 11.64 5.02
C ALA A 90 9.63 12.65 5.15
N VAL A 91 8.37 12.18 5.09
CA VAL A 91 7.18 13.03 5.31
C VAL A 91 7.14 13.57 6.73
N HIS A 92 7.44 12.72 7.73
CA HIS A 92 7.49 13.14 9.12
C HIS A 92 8.55 14.22 9.36
N HIS A 93 9.76 14.05 8.83
CA HIS A 93 10.82 15.06 8.88
C HIS A 93 10.35 16.39 8.30
N ARG A 94 9.69 16.36 7.13
CA ARG A 94 9.16 17.57 6.49
C ARG A 94 8.11 18.28 7.33
N ILE A 95 7.19 17.53 7.93
CA ILE A 95 6.14 18.10 8.80
C ILE A 95 6.78 18.72 10.05
N SER A 96 7.76 18.04 10.65
CA SER A 96 8.38 18.45 11.91
C SER A 96 9.37 19.62 11.76
N THR A 97 10.04 19.76 10.61
CA THR A 97 11.10 20.76 10.40
C THR A 97 10.78 21.82 9.35
N GLY A 98 9.76 21.57 8.51
CA GLY A 98 9.45 22.38 7.34
C GLY A 98 10.39 22.18 6.14
N LYS A 99 11.34 21.24 6.20
CA LYS A 99 12.38 21.02 5.18
C LYS A 99 12.32 19.62 4.58
N VAL A 100 12.84 19.46 3.37
CA VAL A 100 13.06 18.13 2.78
C VAL A 100 14.49 17.70 3.10
N ASP A 101 14.66 16.47 3.56
CA ASP A 101 15.95 15.84 3.77
C ASP A 101 16.26 14.88 2.59
N PRO A 102 17.27 15.18 1.76
CA PRO A 102 17.63 14.32 0.63
C PRO A 102 18.19 12.96 1.08
N ASP A 103 18.73 12.83 2.28
CA ASP A 103 19.30 11.56 2.79
C ASP A 103 18.21 10.59 3.27
N LEU A 104 16.99 11.11 3.49
CA LEU A 104 15.79 10.33 3.77
C LEU A 104 15.01 9.96 2.49
N ALA A 105 15.42 10.45 1.31
CA ALA A 105 14.78 10.09 0.06
C ALA A 105 15.06 8.61 -0.31
N PRO A 106 14.03 7.75 -0.47
CA PRO A 106 14.23 6.32 -0.72
C PRO A 106 15.04 5.98 -1.98
N VAL A 107 15.07 6.89 -2.96
CA VAL A 107 15.78 6.74 -4.24
C VAL A 107 17.30 6.71 -4.06
N ALA A 108 17.85 7.20 -2.96
CA ALA A 108 19.29 7.24 -2.73
C ALA A 108 19.88 5.98 -2.08
N LYS A 109 19.05 4.99 -1.70
CA LYS A 109 19.46 3.81 -0.92
C LYS A 109 19.35 2.46 -1.67
N ARG A 110 19.11 2.46 -2.97
CA ARG A 110 19.11 1.25 -3.81
C ARG A 110 20.32 1.24 -4.73
#